data_AF-A0A8T1VG99-F1
#
_entry.id   AF-A0A8T1VG99-F1
#
_cell.length_a   1.000
_cell.length_b   1.000
_cell.length_c   1.000
_cell.angle_alpha   90.00
_cell.angle_beta   90.00
_cell.angle_gamma   90.00
#
_symmetry.space_group_name_H-M   'P 1'
#
loop_
_entity.id
_entity.type
_entity.pdbx_description
1 polymer ?
#
loop_
_entity_poly.entity_id
_entity_poly.type
_entity_poly.pdbx_seq_one_letter_code
_entity_poly.pdbx_strand_id
1 'polypeptide(L)'
;MATLRSVGSLRSVGSLRSVGSMHTISEGYATLVTPVSVSASAQEPDSSTSSTEEGGDVAVPVDQAQLSDEIGSDRSAGVAPEQASRRKALDKYAPVMASVVVGAYFGVGVRVLLTEFADVMYESQTELLKLLGFGFFLPNVVGCFVMGLATRIKPVLRGQYEALLTGVTTGFCGCCTTFASWDLGAALMFIHGRWLNAILMLCVHVASAMVSLRLGFHVAEGVVQYFTLVEYPFRKPPVNLGQLNLDLERNINHFRQIKMHTFGPLVARRVRATEESLAVARDSCNELMAEITQVEHEQHPIRHHHVVWCVTALSLSALFWVLAFCGFDNYPSSRLLALCFGPFGALLRWYLSLYNSTPRCKRFPLFTFAPNVAASCLSCAVEIVGSIVYQDSASAYRHFVMWGQGGVMVGFLGSLSTVSTWVNELDGLSSKRLFWAYRYGLASVIISQLASVFILGMYDAYGSDPLIG
;
A
#
# COMPACT_ATOMS: atom_id res chain seq x y z
N MET A 1 -9.47 -48.26 -26.04
CA MET A 1 -10.17 -49.55 -25.85
C MET A 1 -9.50 -50.30 -24.70
N ALA A 2 -10.25 -51.15 -24.01
CA ALA A 2 -9.88 -51.91 -22.80
C ALA A 2 -8.61 -52.82 -22.96
N THR A 3 -7.95 -53.41 -21.94
CA THR A 3 -8.31 -53.64 -20.53
C THR A 3 -7.08 -53.97 -19.64
N LEU A 4 -7.26 -53.98 -18.31
CA LEU A 4 -6.29 -54.39 -17.27
C LEU A 4 -5.79 -55.85 -17.33
N ARG A 5 -4.56 -56.07 -16.83
CA ARG A 5 -4.04 -57.18 -15.98
C ARG A 5 -2.61 -56.80 -15.50
N SER A 6 -2.00 -57.29 -14.41
CA SER A 6 -2.49 -57.88 -13.14
C SER A 6 -1.28 -58.25 -12.25
N VAL A 7 -1.31 -57.86 -10.96
CA VAL A 7 -0.57 -58.46 -9.82
C VAL A 7 0.99 -58.38 -9.77
N GLY A 8 1.48 -57.87 -8.64
CA GLY A 8 2.86 -57.98 -8.16
C GLY A 8 2.98 -57.46 -6.72
N SER A 9 2.71 -58.31 -5.72
CA SER A 9 2.70 -57.94 -4.29
C SER A 9 3.98 -58.38 -3.57
N LEU A 10 4.57 -57.53 -2.74
CA LEU A 10 5.55 -57.92 -1.71
C LEU A 10 5.60 -56.91 -0.54
N ARG A 11 5.15 -57.40 0.63
CA ARG A 11 5.46 -57.07 2.05
C ARG A 11 6.21 -55.75 2.34
N SER A 12 5.73 -54.82 3.17
CA SER A 12 5.29 -54.93 4.58
C SER A 12 6.40 -55.27 5.60
N VAL A 13 6.95 -54.21 6.21
CA VAL A 13 7.53 -54.08 7.58
C VAL A 13 7.25 -52.60 7.92
N GLY A 14 6.56 -52.17 8.99
CA GLY A 14 6.64 -52.56 10.40
C GLY A 14 7.63 -51.62 11.11
N SER A 15 7.39 -50.99 12.28
CA SER A 15 6.19 -50.87 13.11
C SER A 15 6.35 -49.63 14.02
N LEU A 16 5.27 -49.29 14.75
CA LEU A 16 5.17 -48.22 15.73
C LEU A 16 6.31 -48.18 16.78
N ARG A 17 6.57 -46.98 17.31
CA ARG A 17 6.95 -46.81 18.73
C ARG A 17 5.98 -45.87 19.43
N SER A 18 5.25 -46.42 20.41
CA SER A 18 4.49 -45.70 21.42
C SER A 18 4.98 -46.15 22.79
N VAL A 19 5.63 -45.24 23.52
CA VAL A 19 5.83 -45.17 24.98
C VAL A 19 6.14 -43.68 25.23
N GLY A 20 5.56 -42.92 26.14
CA GLY A 20 4.67 -43.26 27.25
C GLY A 20 5.24 -42.71 28.56
N SER A 21 4.71 -41.59 29.07
CA SER A 21 4.77 -41.26 30.50
C SER A 21 3.78 -40.14 30.82
N MET A 22 3.13 -40.28 31.97
CA MET A 22 2.13 -39.38 32.53
C MET A 22 2.74 -38.79 33.80
N HIS A 23 3.06 -37.50 33.80
CA HIS A 23 3.58 -36.81 34.99
C HIS A 23 2.59 -35.77 35.50
N THR A 24 1.89 -36.13 36.58
CA THR A 24 1.24 -35.21 37.49
C THR A 24 2.27 -34.59 38.44
N ILE A 25 2.33 -33.26 38.47
CA ILE A 25 2.98 -32.44 39.51
C ILE A 25 1.95 -31.33 39.79
N SER A 26 1.12 -31.48 40.82
CA SER A 26 1.39 -31.17 42.23
C SER A 26 1.39 -29.66 42.49
N GLU A 27 0.58 -29.26 43.47
CA GLU A 27 0.35 -27.87 43.88
C GLU A 27 1.62 -27.24 44.46
N GLY A 28 1.79 -25.95 44.23
CA GLY A 28 2.89 -25.15 44.77
C GLY A 28 2.44 -23.73 45.06
N TYR A 29 1.84 -23.52 46.24
CA TYR A 29 1.63 -22.17 46.78
C TYR A 29 2.99 -21.51 47.02
N ALA A 30 3.24 -20.35 46.42
CA ALA A 30 4.37 -19.50 46.74
C ALA A 30 3.86 -18.09 47.08
N THR A 31 4.18 -17.65 48.29
CA THR A 31 3.62 -16.47 48.96
C THR A 31 4.10 -15.14 48.41
N LEU A 32 3.24 -14.12 48.53
CA LEU A 32 3.61 -12.71 48.47
C LEU A 32 4.81 -12.40 49.38
N VAL A 33 5.78 -11.63 48.86
CA VAL A 33 6.75 -10.90 49.67
C VAL A 33 6.73 -9.43 49.27
N THR A 34 6.26 -8.59 50.18
CA THR A 34 6.42 -7.14 50.14
C THR A 34 7.76 -6.74 50.78
N PRO A 35 8.43 -5.69 50.28
CA PRO A 35 9.42 -4.96 51.06
C PRO A 35 8.75 -3.73 51.70
N VAL A 36 8.65 -3.73 53.03
CA VAL A 36 8.30 -2.53 53.81
C VAL A 36 9.56 -1.77 54.19
N SER A 37 9.45 -0.45 54.14
CA SER A 37 10.43 0.59 54.48
C SER A 37 11.29 0.36 55.73
N VAL A 38 12.52 0.89 55.70
CA VAL A 38 13.12 1.55 56.86
C VAL A 38 13.63 2.94 56.46
N SER A 39 13.11 3.96 57.13
CA SER A 39 13.61 5.34 57.11
C SER A 39 14.56 5.57 58.28
N ALA A 40 15.60 6.39 58.08
CA ALA A 40 16.38 6.99 59.16
C ALA A 40 16.70 8.45 58.77
N SER A 41 16.58 9.35 59.73
CA SER A 41 16.63 10.81 59.57
C SER A 41 17.71 11.43 60.47
N ALA A 42 17.92 12.75 60.31
CA ALA A 42 18.86 13.61 61.04
C ALA A 42 20.35 13.45 60.64
N GLN A 43 21.21 14.49 60.65
CA GLN A 43 21.04 15.84 61.23
C GLN A 43 21.94 16.88 60.50
N GLU A 44 21.43 18.08 60.26
CA GLU A 44 22.19 19.35 60.10
C GLU A 44 22.33 19.99 61.51
N PRO A 45 23.31 20.88 61.81
CA PRO A 45 23.25 22.28 61.32
C PRO A 45 24.58 23.12 61.23
N ASP A 46 24.43 24.33 60.67
CA ASP A 46 25.20 25.58 60.92
C ASP A 46 26.73 25.67 60.67
N SER A 47 27.39 26.84 60.67
CA SER A 47 27.18 28.10 59.89
C SER A 47 28.42 29.04 59.99
N SER A 48 28.68 29.86 58.96
CA SER A 48 29.38 31.17 58.98
C SER A 48 30.90 31.37 59.32
N THR A 49 31.63 31.93 58.32
CA THR A 49 32.55 33.12 58.35
C THR A 49 34.01 33.15 58.91
N SER A 50 34.80 34.07 58.32
CA SER A 50 36.19 34.56 58.59
C SER A 50 37.37 33.67 58.11
N SER A 51 38.18 34.01 57.08
CA SER A 51 39.21 35.08 56.90
C SER A 51 40.50 34.83 57.72
N THR A 52 41.75 34.89 57.23
CA THR A 52 42.40 35.74 56.19
C THR A 52 43.62 35.07 55.51
N GLU A 53 43.97 35.51 54.27
CA GLU A 53 45.32 35.74 53.66
C GLU A 53 46.44 34.66 53.77
N GLU A 54 47.32 34.42 52.79
CA GLU A 54 47.67 34.98 51.47
C GLU A 54 47.50 33.90 50.34
N GLY A 55 47.71 34.09 49.03
CA GLY A 55 48.04 35.25 48.18
C GLY A 55 48.90 34.82 46.95
N GLY A 56 48.69 35.43 45.77
CA GLY A 56 49.47 35.17 44.53
C GLY A 56 48.62 34.81 43.31
N ASP A 57 48.38 35.79 42.41
CA ASP A 57 47.26 35.78 41.46
C ASP A 57 47.46 35.14 40.07
N VAL A 58 46.30 34.84 39.48
CA VAL A 58 46.02 34.40 38.10
C VAL A 58 46.18 35.56 37.10
N ALA A 59 46.47 35.26 35.82
CA ALA A 59 46.02 36.11 34.71
C ALA A 59 45.76 35.33 33.40
N VAL A 60 44.48 35.21 33.02
CA VAL A 60 44.04 34.94 31.64
C VAL A 60 43.31 36.20 31.17
N PRO A 61 43.65 36.81 30.03
CA PRO A 61 43.06 38.08 29.63
C PRO A 61 41.72 37.93 28.90
N VAL A 62 40.77 38.77 29.27
CA VAL A 62 39.57 39.13 28.48
C VAL A 62 39.41 40.64 28.56
N ASP A 63 39.41 41.32 27.40
CA ASP A 63 38.82 42.64 27.16
C ASP A 63 38.10 42.49 25.81
N GLN A 64 36.78 42.66 25.65
CA GLN A 64 35.86 43.74 26.05
C GLN A 64 35.94 44.97 25.13
N ALA A 65 34.96 45.05 24.22
CA ALA A 65 34.52 46.28 23.56
C ALA A 65 32.99 46.28 23.45
N GLN A 66 32.38 47.36 23.93
CA GLN A 66 30.93 47.57 24.08
C GLN A 66 30.26 47.93 22.73
N LEU A 67 29.11 47.34 22.37
CA LEU A 67 27.73 47.72 22.73
C LEU A 67 27.18 48.97 21.98
N SER A 68 26.40 48.73 20.92
CA SER A 68 25.26 49.57 20.53
C SER A 68 24.32 48.82 19.56
N ASP A 69 23.02 49.01 19.75
CA ASP A 69 21.88 48.65 18.87
C ASP A 69 21.35 47.20 18.85
N GLU A 70 20.78 46.78 19.98
CA GLU A 70 19.50 46.04 19.94
C GLU A 70 18.32 47.02 19.80
N ILE A 71 17.74 47.18 18.60
CA ILE A 71 16.28 47.40 18.44
C ILE A 71 15.78 46.67 17.17
N GLY A 72 15.10 45.54 17.38
CA GLY A 72 13.94 45.13 16.56
C GLY A 72 14.16 44.27 15.31
N SER A 73 14.09 42.93 15.46
CA SER A 73 13.20 42.09 14.64
C SER A 73 13.07 40.65 15.18
N ASP A 74 12.10 40.41 16.06
CA ASP A 74 11.67 39.06 16.47
C ASP A 74 11.05 38.28 15.30
N ARG A 75 11.89 37.66 14.46
CA ARG A 75 11.42 36.83 13.31
C ARG A 75 12.13 35.49 13.11
N SER A 76 13.08 35.10 13.96
CA SER A 76 13.81 33.82 13.79
C SER A 76 13.19 32.62 14.53
N ALA A 77 12.47 32.82 15.65
CA ALA A 77 11.98 31.72 16.48
C ALA A 77 10.89 30.85 15.81
N GLY A 78 10.14 31.40 14.84
CA GLY A 78 9.06 30.69 14.14
C GLY A 78 9.49 29.72 13.04
N VAL A 79 10.73 29.81 12.53
CA VAL A 79 11.17 29.05 11.33
C VAL A 79 11.75 27.68 11.69
N ALA A 80 12.41 27.55 12.85
CA ALA A 80 13.02 26.30 13.30
C ALA A 80 12.01 25.13 13.51
N PRO A 81 10.81 25.34 14.12
CA PRO A 81 9.82 24.28 14.29
C PRO A 81 9.29 23.76 12.94
N GLU A 82 9.06 24.66 11.99
CA GLU A 82 8.50 24.33 10.67
C GLU A 82 9.51 23.55 9.82
N GLN A 83 10.78 23.96 9.81
CA GLN A 83 11.86 23.21 9.14
C GLN A 83 12.07 21.83 9.77
N ALA A 84 12.05 21.71 11.10
CA ALA A 84 12.16 20.42 11.78
C ALA A 84 10.97 19.49 11.48
N SER A 85 9.74 20.03 11.43
CA SER A 85 8.54 19.31 11.01
C SER A 85 8.64 18.83 9.56
N ARG A 86 9.10 19.70 8.65
CA ARG A 86 9.27 19.38 7.23
C ARG A 86 10.34 18.31 6.99
N ARG A 87 11.45 18.32 7.73
CA ARG A 87 12.47 17.24 7.70
C ARG A 87 11.89 15.91 8.17
N LYS A 88 11.22 15.87 9.33
CA LYS A 88 10.53 14.66 9.83
C LYS A 88 9.47 14.11 8.86
N ALA A 89 8.75 14.98 8.15
CA ALA A 89 7.82 14.58 7.11
C ALA A 89 8.55 13.97 5.89
N LEU A 90 9.63 14.60 5.42
CA LEU A 90 10.46 14.08 4.33
C LEU A 90 11.08 12.72 4.67
N ASP A 91 11.68 12.56 5.85
CA ASP A 91 12.28 11.29 6.28
C ASP A 91 11.26 10.14 6.32
N LYS A 92 10.00 10.44 6.65
CA LYS A 92 8.89 9.49 6.66
C LYS A 92 8.41 9.11 5.25
N TYR A 93 8.28 10.07 4.33
CA TYR A 93 7.70 9.83 3.00
C TYR A 93 8.73 9.43 1.94
N ALA A 94 9.97 9.91 2.02
CA ALA A 94 11.04 9.60 1.07
C ALA A 94 11.27 8.10 0.80
N PRO A 95 11.39 7.20 1.81
CA PRO A 95 11.58 5.76 1.55
C PRO A 95 10.36 5.12 0.86
N VAL A 96 9.15 5.63 1.13
CA VAL A 96 7.90 5.14 0.53
C VAL A 96 7.77 5.63 -0.91
N MET A 97 8.13 6.88 -1.19
CA MET A 97 8.19 7.41 -2.55
C MET A 97 9.25 6.67 -3.38
N ALA A 98 10.43 6.43 -2.81
CA ALA A 98 11.50 5.68 -3.46
C ALA A 98 11.09 4.24 -3.77
N SER A 99 10.43 3.53 -2.84
CA SER A 99 9.96 2.17 -3.10
C SER A 99 8.81 2.13 -4.12
N VAL A 100 7.93 3.14 -4.17
CA VAL A 100 6.90 3.28 -5.23
C VAL A 100 7.56 3.50 -6.59
N VAL A 101 8.62 4.32 -6.69
CA VAL A 101 9.38 4.53 -7.93
C VAL A 101 10.05 3.22 -8.40
N VAL A 102 10.76 2.53 -7.51
CA VAL A 102 11.38 1.23 -7.81
C VAL A 102 10.32 0.23 -8.28
N GLY A 103 9.21 0.10 -7.54
CA GLY A 103 8.10 -0.77 -7.90
C GLY A 103 7.46 -0.40 -9.24
N ALA A 104 7.32 0.90 -9.54
CA ALA A 104 6.76 1.38 -10.81
C ALA A 104 7.59 0.96 -12.02
N TYR A 105 8.93 1.03 -11.94
CA TYR A 105 9.80 0.52 -13.02
C TYR A 105 9.56 -0.97 -13.28
N PHE A 106 9.58 -1.81 -12.24
CA PHE A 106 9.29 -3.24 -12.41
C PHE A 106 7.86 -3.49 -12.90
N GLY A 107 6.88 -2.72 -12.43
CA GLY A 107 5.47 -2.86 -12.82
C GLY A 107 5.25 -2.52 -14.29
N VAL A 108 5.74 -1.37 -14.77
CA VAL A 108 5.68 -0.99 -16.18
C VAL A 108 6.48 -1.95 -17.06
N GLY A 109 7.66 -2.37 -16.63
CA GLY A 109 8.50 -3.32 -17.36
C GLY A 109 7.82 -4.68 -17.56
N VAL A 110 7.22 -5.22 -16.48
CA VAL A 110 6.44 -6.47 -16.56
C VAL A 110 5.18 -6.28 -17.39
N ARG A 111 4.46 -5.15 -17.30
CA ARG A 111 3.31 -4.88 -18.18
C ARG A 111 3.71 -4.92 -19.65
N VAL A 112 4.74 -4.15 -20.03
CA VAL A 112 5.23 -4.13 -21.42
C VAL A 112 5.65 -5.53 -21.86
N LEU A 113 6.42 -6.26 -21.05
CA LEU A 113 6.83 -7.64 -21.40
C LEU A 113 5.64 -8.59 -21.58
N LEU A 114 4.60 -8.48 -20.75
CA LEU A 114 3.40 -9.31 -20.85
C LEU A 114 2.48 -8.90 -22.01
N THR A 115 2.45 -7.61 -22.38
CA THR A 115 1.79 -7.13 -23.60
C THR A 115 2.51 -7.65 -24.85
N GLU A 116 3.84 -7.52 -24.93
CA GLU A 116 4.63 -8.05 -26.05
C GLU A 116 4.55 -9.58 -26.15
N PHE A 117 4.55 -10.29 -25.02
CA PHE A 117 4.32 -11.74 -25.01
C PHE A 117 2.90 -12.08 -25.50
N ALA A 118 1.88 -11.30 -25.12
CA ALA A 118 0.52 -11.46 -25.62
C ALA A 118 0.44 -11.24 -27.14
N ASP A 119 1.17 -10.26 -27.67
CA ASP A 119 1.21 -9.91 -29.10
C ASP A 119 2.03 -10.93 -29.92
N VAL A 120 3.06 -11.56 -29.35
CA VAL A 120 3.76 -12.69 -30.00
C VAL A 120 2.88 -13.94 -30.02
N MET A 121 2.16 -14.23 -28.93
CA MET A 121 1.23 -15.37 -28.88
C MET A 121 0.05 -15.20 -29.86
N TYR A 122 -0.35 -13.97 -30.17
CA TYR A 122 -1.41 -13.60 -31.10
C TYR A 122 -1.17 -14.11 -32.53
N GLU A 123 0.08 -14.18 -33.01
CA GLU A 123 0.40 -14.74 -34.34
C GLU A 123 0.09 -16.24 -34.46
N SER A 124 -0.10 -16.94 -33.32
CA SER A 124 -0.21 -18.40 -33.27
C SER A 124 -1.58 -18.97 -32.88
N GLN A 125 -2.53 -18.15 -32.39
CA GLN A 125 -3.80 -18.63 -31.80
C GLN A 125 -5.03 -17.72 -32.05
N THR A 126 -6.19 -18.19 -31.56
CA THR A 126 -7.54 -17.90 -32.07
C THR A 126 -8.09 -16.47 -31.91
N GLU A 127 -9.03 -16.11 -32.80
CA GLU A 127 -9.85 -14.88 -32.80
C GLU A 127 -10.47 -14.51 -31.45
N LEU A 128 -10.74 -15.50 -30.58
CA LEU A 128 -11.29 -15.29 -29.24
C LEU A 128 -10.34 -14.48 -28.33
N LEU A 129 -9.01 -14.68 -28.43
CA LEU A 129 -8.04 -13.89 -27.66
C LEU A 129 -8.01 -12.43 -28.13
N LYS A 130 -8.15 -12.21 -29.44
CA LYS A 130 -8.28 -10.88 -30.04
C LYS A 130 -9.52 -10.16 -29.51
N LEU A 131 -10.65 -10.89 -29.47
CA LEU A 131 -11.93 -10.41 -28.95
C LEU A 131 -11.87 -9.92 -27.50
N LEU A 132 -10.98 -10.54 -26.70
CA LEU A 132 -10.84 -10.24 -25.27
C LEU A 132 -9.81 -9.14 -24.97
N GLY A 133 -9.03 -8.63 -25.92
CA GLY A 133 -8.03 -7.59 -25.63
C GLY A 133 -6.81 -8.12 -24.84
N PHE A 134 -6.21 -9.20 -25.34
CA PHE A 134 -5.17 -9.96 -24.63
C PHE A 134 -3.96 -9.12 -24.13
N GLY A 135 -3.58 -8.07 -24.87
CA GLY A 135 -2.45 -7.19 -24.55
C GLY A 135 -2.52 -6.46 -23.20
N PHE A 136 -3.71 -6.18 -22.66
CA PHE A 136 -3.90 -5.67 -21.29
C PHE A 136 -4.49 -6.68 -20.31
N PHE A 137 -5.04 -7.81 -20.81
CA PHE A 137 -5.56 -8.89 -19.97
C PHE A 137 -4.48 -9.51 -19.08
N LEU A 138 -3.36 -9.97 -19.65
CA LEU A 138 -2.34 -10.69 -18.92
C LEU A 138 -1.62 -9.81 -17.86
N PRO A 139 -1.24 -8.54 -18.14
CA PRO A 139 -0.76 -7.62 -17.09
C PRO A 139 -1.78 -7.40 -15.96
N ASN A 140 -3.07 -7.25 -16.30
CA ASN A 140 -4.12 -7.07 -15.31
C ASN A 140 -4.30 -8.31 -14.42
N VAL A 141 -4.27 -9.52 -14.98
CA VAL A 141 -4.31 -10.78 -14.22
C VAL A 141 -3.10 -10.91 -13.30
N VAL A 142 -1.87 -10.74 -13.81
CA VAL A 142 -0.64 -10.89 -13.02
C VAL A 142 -0.56 -9.85 -11.90
N GLY A 143 -0.83 -8.58 -12.19
CA GLY A 143 -0.80 -7.52 -11.18
C GLY A 143 -1.89 -7.67 -10.11
N CYS A 144 -3.07 -8.21 -10.45
CA CYS A 144 -4.10 -8.54 -9.46
C CYS A 144 -3.70 -9.72 -8.56
N PHE A 145 -3.07 -10.78 -9.13
CA PHE A 145 -2.55 -11.91 -8.35
C PHE A 145 -1.53 -11.44 -7.29
N VAL A 146 -0.53 -10.66 -7.71
CA VAL A 146 0.51 -10.16 -6.79
C VAL A 146 -0.07 -9.16 -5.77
N MET A 147 -1.08 -8.36 -6.14
CA MET A 147 -1.80 -7.49 -5.19
C MET A 147 -2.50 -8.30 -4.09
N GLY A 148 -3.16 -9.41 -4.46
CA GLY A 148 -3.78 -10.32 -3.50
C GLY A 148 -2.73 -10.94 -2.57
N LEU A 149 -1.67 -11.51 -3.16
CA LEU A 149 -0.55 -12.11 -2.44
C LEU A 149 0.05 -11.15 -1.40
N ALA A 150 0.44 -9.95 -1.83
CA ALA A 150 1.02 -8.93 -0.97
C ALA A 150 0.04 -8.41 0.09
N THR A 151 -1.25 -8.22 -0.26
CA THR A 151 -2.25 -7.71 0.67
C THR A 151 -2.59 -8.72 1.78
N ARG A 152 -2.56 -10.04 1.52
CA ARG A 152 -2.73 -11.05 2.58
C ARG A 152 -1.49 -11.26 3.44
N ILE A 153 -0.28 -11.16 2.87
CA ILE A 153 0.98 -11.29 3.62
C ILE A 153 1.25 -10.05 4.51
N LYS A 154 0.66 -8.88 4.18
CA LYS A 154 0.79 -7.61 4.91
C LYS A 154 0.81 -7.68 6.44
N PRO A 155 -0.02 -8.46 7.15
CA PRO A 155 -0.01 -8.50 8.61
C PRO A 155 1.25 -9.15 9.20
N VAL A 156 1.91 -10.03 8.45
CA VAL A 156 3.17 -10.71 8.84
C VAL A 156 4.37 -9.81 8.61
N LEU A 157 4.40 -9.07 7.50
CA LEU A 157 5.50 -8.16 7.14
C LEU A 157 5.34 -6.73 7.71
N ARG A 158 4.37 -6.50 8.60
CA ARG A 158 4.07 -5.19 9.17
C ARG A 158 5.23 -4.71 10.04
N GLY A 159 5.53 -3.40 10.00
CA GLY A 159 6.72 -2.83 10.62
C GLY A 159 8.01 -3.13 9.81
N GLN A 160 8.29 -4.40 9.53
CA GLN A 160 9.54 -4.82 8.90
C GLN A 160 9.76 -4.29 7.47
N TYR A 161 8.70 -4.27 6.64
CA TYR A 161 8.82 -4.02 5.21
C TYR A 161 7.74 -3.07 4.67
N GLU A 162 7.24 -2.12 5.47
CA GLU A 162 6.11 -1.26 5.03
C GLU A 162 6.42 -0.49 3.73
N ALA A 163 7.62 0.08 3.60
CA ALA A 163 8.03 0.76 2.36
C ALA A 163 8.08 -0.20 1.17
N LEU A 164 8.74 -1.37 1.30
CA LEU A 164 8.79 -2.41 0.25
C LEU A 164 7.38 -2.84 -0.14
N LEU A 165 6.48 -3.05 0.82
CA LEU A 165 5.11 -3.47 0.58
C LEU A 165 4.30 -2.42 -0.18
N THR A 166 4.47 -1.12 0.11
CA THR A 166 3.89 -0.04 -0.70
C THR A 166 4.53 0.01 -2.09
N GLY A 167 5.82 -0.31 -2.22
CA GLY A 167 6.49 -0.48 -3.50
C GLY A 167 5.89 -1.62 -4.34
N VAL A 168 5.62 -2.79 -3.73
CA VAL A 168 4.99 -3.94 -4.40
C VAL A 168 3.53 -3.66 -4.75
N THR A 169 2.74 -3.13 -3.82
CA THR A 169 1.29 -2.93 -4.02
C THR A 169 0.99 -1.68 -4.86
N THR A 170 1.45 -0.50 -4.44
CA THR A 170 1.17 0.77 -5.11
C THR A 170 2.06 1.00 -6.32
N GLY A 171 3.35 0.64 -6.25
CA GLY A 171 4.28 0.70 -7.38
C GLY A 171 4.02 -0.43 -8.38
N PHE A 172 4.50 -1.64 -8.09
CA PHE A 172 4.52 -2.77 -9.02
C PHE A 172 3.12 -3.18 -9.49
N CYS A 173 2.21 -3.63 -8.61
CA CYS A 173 0.88 -4.07 -9.04
C CYS A 173 0.09 -2.91 -9.67
N GLY A 174 0.23 -1.72 -9.08
CA GLY A 174 -0.39 -0.49 -9.54
C GLY A 174 -0.03 -0.13 -10.98
N CYS A 175 1.24 -0.25 -11.37
CA CYS A 175 1.75 0.04 -12.72
C CYS A 175 1.71 -1.16 -13.68
N CYS A 176 1.72 -2.38 -13.16
CA CYS A 176 1.55 -3.60 -13.95
C CYS A 176 0.13 -3.68 -14.52
N THR A 177 -0.86 -3.34 -13.70
CA THR A 177 -2.25 -3.21 -14.12
C THR A 177 -2.54 -1.84 -14.75
N THR A 178 -3.55 -1.75 -15.62
CA THR A 178 -4.03 -0.49 -16.20
C THR A 178 -5.55 -0.55 -16.40
N PHE A 179 -6.26 0.46 -15.89
CA PHE A 179 -7.70 0.61 -16.10
C PHE A 179 -7.97 1.41 -17.38
N ALA A 180 -7.16 2.44 -17.64
CA ALA A 180 -7.36 3.34 -18.79
C ALA A 180 -7.22 2.63 -20.14
N SER A 181 -6.24 1.74 -20.30
CA SER A 181 -6.06 0.99 -21.56
C SER A 181 -7.18 -0.05 -21.78
N TRP A 182 -7.72 -0.61 -20.69
CA TRP A 182 -8.86 -1.53 -20.72
C TRP A 182 -10.15 -0.80 -21.11
N ASP A 183 -10.41 0.36 -20.52
CA ASP A 183 -11.59 1.21 -20.81
C ASP A 183 -11.54 1.79 -22.24
N LEU A 184 -10.36 2.23 -22.70
CA LEU A 184 -10.13 2.67 -24.09
C LEU A 184 -10.43 1.56 -25.10
N GLY A 185 -9.89 0.35 -24.87
CA GLY A 185 -10.15 -0.81 -25.75
C GLY A 185 -11.64 -1.21 -25.78
N ALA A 186 -12.35 -1.09 -24.65
CA ALA A 186 -13.80 -1.29 -24.61
C ALA A 186 -14.56 -0.18 -25.37
N ALA A 187 -14.15 1.08 -25.21
CA ALA A 187 -14.76 2.24 -25.87
C ALA A 187 -14.63 2.15 -27.39
N LEU A 188 -13.44 1.83 -27.91
CA LEU A 188 -13.22 1.61 -29.35
C LEU A 188 -14.11 0.50 -29.91
N MET A 189 -14.34 -0.59 -29.16
CA MET A 189 -15.29 -1.63 -29.58
C MET A 189 -16.75 -1.17 -29.57
N PHE A 190 -17.15 -0.22 -28.72
CA PHE A 190 -18.48 0.39 -28.77
C PHE A 190 -18.66 1.28 -30.00
N ILE A 191 -17.67 2.13 -30.32
CA ILE A 191 -17.69 3.01 -31.50
C ILE A 191 -17.78 2.18 -32.79
N HIS A 192 -16.93 1.17 -32.95
CA HIS A 192 -16.91 0.28 -34.12
C HIS A 192 -18.10 -0.70 -34.22
N GLY A 193 -19.22 -0.47 -33.52
CA GLY A 193 -20.42 -1.32 -33.59
C GLY A 193 -20.32 -2.71 -32.93
N ARG A 194 -19.17 -3.05 -32.34
CA ARG A 194 -18.85 -4.37 -31.77
C ARG A 194 -19.33 -4.50 -30.31
N TRP A 195 -20.55 -4.05 -30.02
CA TRP A 195 -21.06 -3.82 -28.65
C TRP A 195 -21.09 -5.10 -27.80
N LEU A 196 -21.46 -6.24 -28.39
CA LEU A 196 -21.46 -7.53 -27.68
C LEU A 196 -20.05 -7.90 -27.19
N ASN A 197 -19.02 -7.63 -28.01
CA ASN A 197 -17.63 -7.92 -27.71
C ASN A 197 -17.13 -7.00 -26.59
N ALA A 198 -17.49 -5.71 -26.64
CA ALA A 198 -17.17 -4.76 -25.57
C ALA A 198 -17.77 -5.21 -24.22
N ILE A 199 -19.05 -5.56 -24.18
CA ILE A 199 -19.72 -6.06 -22.97
C ILE A 199 -19.08 -7.38 -22.47
N LEU A 200 -18.82 -8.33 -23.37
CA LEU A 200 -18.18 -9.60 -23.03
C LEU A 200 -16.77 -9.37 -22.45
N MET A 201 -15.97 -8.54 -23.10
CA MET A 201 -14.61 -8.21 -22.69
C MET A 201 -14.59 -7.54 -21.31
N LEU A 202 -15.46 -6.55 -21.07
CA LEU A 202 -15.64 -5.91 -19.76
C LEU A 202 -15.97 -6.93 -18.67
N CYS A 203 -16.98 -7.79 -18.90
CA CYS A 203 -17.39 -8.81 -17.94
C CYS A 203 -16.27 -9.82 -17.63
N VAL A 204 -15.59 -10.34 -18.65
CA VAL A 204 -14.48 -11.30 -18.50
C VAL A 204 -13.30 -10.66 -17.77
N HIS A 205 -12.97 -9.40 -18.05
CA HIS A 205 -11.87 -8.69 -17.38
C HIS A 205 -12.12 -8.48 -15.89
N VAL A 206 -13.32 -7.99 -15.51
CA VAL A 206 -13.66 -7.80 -14.10
C VAL A 206 -13.66 -9.15 -13.36
N ALA A 207 -14.24 -10.19 -13.94
CA ALA A 207 -14.25 -11.52 -13.36
C ALA A 207 -12.82 -12.08 -13.17
N SER A 208 -11.99 -11.99 -14.21
CA SER A 208 -10.61 -12.52 -14.19
C SER A 208 -9.71 -11.76 -13.21
N ALA A 209 -9.83 -10.42 -13.14
CA ALA A 209 -9.09 -9.61 -12.17
C ALA A 209 -9.49 -9.96 -10.72
N MET A 210 -10.78 -10.15 -10.45
CA MET A 210 -11.29 -10.53 -9.13
C MET A 210 -10.89 -11.95 -8.73
N VAL A 211 -11.01 -12.92 -9.64
CA VAL A 211 -10.57 -14.31 -9.42
C VAL A 211 -9.06 -14.37 -9.20
N SER A 212 -8.27 -13.60 -9.96
CA SER A 212 -6.82 -13.54 -9.80
C SER A 212 -6.40 -12.95 -8.44
N LEU A 213 -7.04 -11.85 -8.01
CA LEU A 213 -6.84 -11.29 -6.66
C LEU A 213 -7.15 -12.34 -5.57
N ARG A 214 -8.28 -13.03 -5.68
CA ARG A 214 -8.72 -14.07 -4.74
C ARG A 214 -7.78 -15.28 -4.72
N LEU A 215 -7.26 -15.70 -5.87
CA LEU A 215 -6.25 -16.75 -5.97
C LEU A 215 -4.95 -16.32 -5.27
N GLY A 216 -4.52 -15.06 -5.46
CA GLY A 216 -3.39 -14.48 -4.73
C GLY A 216 -3.57 -14.52 -3.21
N PHE A 217 -4.78 -14.21 -2.72
CA PHE A 217 -5.11 -14.36 -1.29
C PHE A 217 -5.02 -15.81 -0.79
N HIS A 218 -5.50 -16.80 -1.55
CA HIS A 218 -5.44 -18.21 -1.14
C HIS A 218 -4.00 -18.75 -1.13
N VAL A 219 -3.18 -18.40 -2.13
CA VAL A 219 -1.75 -18.75 -2.13
C VAL A 219 -1.04 -18.10 -0.94
N ALA A 220 -1.35 -16.83 -0.64
CA ALA A 220 -0.82 -16.14 0.53
C ALA A 220 -1.21 -16.80 1.85
N GLU A 221 -2.44 -17.29 2.01
CA GLU A 221 -2.86 -17.99 3.23
C GLU A 221 -2.06 -19.27 3.46
N GLY A 222 -1.78 -20.05 2.41
CA GLY A 222 -0.88 -21.21 2.50
C GLY A 222 0.55 -20.83 2.89
N VAL A 223 1.09 -19.77 2.30
CA VAL A 223 2.43 -19.23 2.62
C VAL A 223 2.50 -18.73 4.07
N VAL A 224 1.52 -17.92 4.50
CA VAL A 224 1.43 -17.41 5.88
C VAL A 224 1.27 -18.56 6.87
N GLN A 225 0.44 -19.56 6.58
CA GLN A 225 0.27 -20.73 7.44
C GLN A 225 1.58 -21.52 7.58
N TYR A 226 2.33 -21.71 6.49
CA TYR A 226 3.64 -22.35 6.51
C TYR A 226 4.64 -21.59 7.39
N PHE A 227 4.87 -20.30 7.14
CA PHE A 227 5.81 -19.48 7.92
C PHE A 227 5.38 -19.34 9.40
N THR A 228 4.08 -19.20 9.68
CA THR A 228 3.57 -19.12 11.07
C THR A 228 3.77 -20.43 11.84
N LEU A 229 3.78 -21.59 11.16
CA LEU A 229 4.01 -22.89 11.79
C LEU A 229 5.50 -23.22 11.99
N VAL A 230 6.39 -22.66 11.16
CA VAL A 230 7.82 -22.98 11.17
C VAL A 230 8.65 -21.98 11.97
N GLU A 231 8.34 -20.68 11.90
CA GLU A 231 9.32 -19.62 12.21
C GLU A 231 8.89 -18.65 13.33
N TYR A 232 7.59 -18.62 13.68
CA TYR A 232 7.05 -17.71 14.71
C TYR A 232 6.48 -18.47 15.94
N PRO A 233 7.29 -18.74 16.98
CA PRO A 233 6.79 -19.30 18.25
C PRO A 233 5.89 -18.31 19.03
N PHE A 234 6.00 -17.00 18.75
CA PHE A 234 5.16 -15.97 19.35
C PHE A 234 3.82 -15.83 18.60
N ARG A 235 2.77 -16.49 19.11
CA ARG A 235 1.41 -16.18 18.67
C ARG A 235 0.91 -14.91 19.34
N LYS A 236 0.61 -13.88 18.54
CA LYS A 236 -0.28 -12.80 18.99
C LYS A 236 -1.59 -13.41 19.51
N PRO A 237 -2.19 -12.86 20.59
CA PRO A 237 -3.47 -13.36 21.08
C PRO A 237 -4.52 -13.32 19.94
N PRO A 238 -5.42 -14.30 19.86
CA PRO A 238 -6.41 -14.40 18.76
C PRO A 238 -7.50 -13.30 18.82
N VAL A 239 -7.37 -12.34 19.74
CA VAL A 239 -8.28 -11.24 19.97
C VAL A 239 -7.69 -9.98 19.36
N ASN A 240 -8.50 -9.22 18.63
CA ASN A 240 -8.09 -7.90 18.13
C ASN A 240 -8.04 -6.90 19.31
N LEU A 241 -6.87 -6.78 19.94
CA LEU A 241 -6.63 -5.93 21.11
C LEU A 241 -7.06 -4.46 20.87
N GLY A 242 -6.84 -3.94 19.67
CA GLY A 242 -7.26 -2.57 19.32
C GLY A 242 -8.78 -2.40 19.30
N GLN A 243 -9.53 -3.38 18.77
CA GLN A 243 -10.99 -3.38 18.82
C GLN A 243 -11.50 -3.56 20.26
N LEU A 244 -10.88 -4.49 21.01
CA LEU A 244 -11.21 -4.74 22.42
C LEU A 244 -11.01 -3.47 23.27
N ASN A 245 -9.92 -2.73 23.06
CA ASN A 245 -9.64 -1.48 23.77
C ASN A 245 -10.71 -0.40 23.50
N LEU A 246 -11.09 -0.23 22.22
CA LEU A 246 -12.17 0.70 21.83
C LEU A 246 -13.52 0.30 22.45
N ASP A 247 -13.83 -1.00 22.52
CA ASP A 247 -15.07 -1.48 23.12
C ASP A 247 -15.06 -1.37 24.66
N LEU A 248 -13.91 -1.59 25.32
CA LEU A 248 -13.72 -1.31 26.74
C LEU A 248 -13.91 0.17 27.06
N GLU A 249 -13.25 1.07 26.32
CA GLU A 249 -13.35 2.52 26.51
C GLU A 249 -14.76 3.04 26.25
N ARG A 250 -15.46 2.49 25.25
CA ARG A 250 -16.88 2.79 24.99
C ARG A 250 -17.78 2.37 26.16
N ASN A 251 -17.55 1.18 26.72
CA ASN A 251 -18.33 0.69 27.85
C ASN A 251 -18.06 1.50 29.13
N ILE A 252 -16.80 1.84 29.43
CA ILE A 252 -16.43 2.75 30.54
C ILE A 252 -17.18 4.09 30.40
N ASN A 253 -17.21 4.65 29.19
CA ASN A 253 -17.93 5.91 28.93
C ASN A 253 -19.46 5.77 29.10
N HIS A 254 -20.06 4.62 28.74
CA HIS A 254 -21.46 4.35 29.07
C HIS A 254 -21.68 4.30 30.60
N PHE A 255 -20.82 3.60 31.35
CA PHE A 255 -20.91 3.51 32.82
C PHE A 255 -20.84 4.90 33.48
N ARG A 256 -19.93 5.77 33.03
CA ARG A 256 -19.78 7.16 33.50
C ARG A 256 -20.99 8.06 33.22
N GLN A 257 -21.77 7.76 32.17
CA GLN A 257 -22.98 8.50 31.83
C GLN A 257 -24.20 8.08 32.67
N ILE A 258 -24.11 7.00 33.47
CA ILE A 258 -25.20 6.53 34.30
C ILE A 258 -25.46 7.51 35.45
N LYS A 259 -26.68 8.03 35.52
CA LYS A 259 -27.16 8.87 36.63
C LYS A 259 -27.28 8.05 37.93
N MET A 260 -26.21 8.05 38.72
CA MET A 260 -26.09 7.29 39.98
C MET A 260 -27.24 7.53 40.97
N HIS A 261 -27.84 8.73 40.99
CA HIS A 261 -28.94 9.08 41.88
C HIS A 261 -30.27 8.34 41.59
N THR A 262 -30.39 7.68 40.44
CA THR A 262 -31.58 6.89 40.06
C THR A 262 -31.55 5.47 40.66
N PHE A 263 -30.47 5.09 41.35
CA PHE A 263 -30.25 3.74 41.87
C PHE A 263 -30.07 3.71 43.38
N GLY A 264 -30.50 2.62 44.02
CA GLY A 264 -30.22 2.36 45.43
C GLY A 264 -28.70 2.20 45.70
N PRO A 265 -28.23 2.46 46.93
CA PRO A 265 -26.79 2.58 47.24
C PRO A 265 -25.99 1.30 46.93
N LEU A 266 -26.59 0.12 47.08
CA LEU A 266 -25.96 -1.16 46.72
C LEU A 266 -25.71 -1.30 45.21
N VAL A 267 -26.65 -0.82 44.38
CA VAL A 267 -26.52 -0.86 42.92
C VAL A 267 -25.51 0.19 42.47
N ALA A 268 -25.59 1.42 42.99
CA ALA A 268 -24.60 2.47 42.70
C ALA A 268 -23.16 2.08 43.08
N ARG A 269 -22.97 1.28 44.15
CA ARG A 269 -21.66 0.70 44.51
C ARG A 269 -21.20 -0.37 43.52
N ARG A 270 -22.09 -1.28 43.08
CA ARG A 270 -21.76 -2.31 42.08
C ARG A 270 -21.43 -1.70 40.71
N VAL A 271 -22.18 -0.69 40.27
CA VAL A 271 -21.95 0.00 38.99
C VAL A 271 -20.57 0.67 38.97
N ARG A 272 -20.13 1.32 40.05
CA ARG A 272 -18.76 1.85 40.18
C ARG A 272 -17.68 0.77 40.20
N ALA A 273 -17.87 -0.30 40.97
CA ALA A 273 -16.92 -1.42 41.00
C ALA A 273 -16.75 -2.08 39.61
N THR A 274 -17.82 -2.15 38.82
CA THR A 274 -17.77 -2.60 37.42
C THR A 274 -17.01 -1.62 36.53
N GLU A 275 -17.23 -0.30 36.65
CA GLU A 275 -16.47 0.72 35.91
C GLU A 275 -14.96 0.61 36.20
N GLU A 276 -14.58 0.54 37.47
CA GLU A 276 -13.19 0.38 37.93
C GLU A 276 -12.57 -0.91 37.35
N SER A 277 -13.30 -2.02 37.37
CA SER A 277 -12.85 -3.30 36.80
C SER A 277 -12.62 -3.22 35.28
N LEU A 278 -13.47 -2.50 34.55
CA LEU A 278 -13.27 -2.26 33.11
C LEU A 278 -12.07 -1.34 32.84
N ALA A 279 -11.85 -0.33 33.69
CA ALA A 279 -10.70 0.57 33.57
C ALA A 279 -9.37 -0.19 33.76
N VAL A 280 -9.28 -1.06 34.77
CA VAL A 280 -8.13 -1.96 34.97
C VAL A 280 -7.92 -2.87 33.75
N ALA A 281 -8.99 -3.50 33.23
CA ALA A 281 -8.89 -4.37 32.05
C ALA A 281 -8.43 -3.62 30.78
N ARG A 282 -8.83 -2.35 30.62
CA ARG A 282 -8.33 -1.46 29.56
C ARG A 282 -6.85 -1.16 29.73
N ASP A 283 -6.41 -0.88 30.95
CA ASP A 283 -5.02 -0.51 31.21
C ASP A 283 -4.07 -1.70 31.04
N SER A 284 -4.44 -2.91 31.49
CA SER A 284 -3.72 -4.15 31.15
C SER A 284 -3.75 -4.47 29.65
N CYS A 285 -4.80 -4.10 28.92
CA CYS A 285 -4.85 -4.24 27.46
C CYS A 285 -3.85 -3.29 26.77
N ASN A 286 -3.72 -2.05 27.26
CA ASN A 286 -2.74 -1.08 26.78
C ASN A 286 -1.30 -1.55 27.06
N GLU A 287 -1.04 -2.06 28.26
CA GLU A 287 0.26 -2.59 28.68
C GLU A 287 0.66 -3.81 27.83
N LEU A 288 -0.23 -4.79 27.65
CA LEU A 288 -0.01 -5.93 26.76
C LEU A 288 0.24 -5.50 25.30
N MET A 289 -0.45 -4.47 24.80
CA MET A 289 -0.17 -3.93 23.46
C MET A 289 1.20 -3.25 23.39
N ALA A 290 1.63 -2.58 24.46
CA ALA A 290 2.96 -1.97 24.54
C ALA A 290 4.07 -3.03 24.56
N GLU A 291 3.94 -4.07 25.40
CA GLU A 291 4.87 -5.21 25.43
C GLU A 291 4.96 -5.92 24.08
N ILE A 292 3.84 -6.22 23.42
CA ILE A 292 3.84 -6.82 22.07
C ILE A 292 4.60 -5.91 21.09
N THR A 293 4.37 -4.59 21.15
CA THR A 293 5.05 -3.63 20.27
C THR A 293 6.55 -3.54 20.57
N GLN A 294 6.95 -3.66 21.83
CA GLN A 294 8.36 -3.66 22.26
C GLN A 294 9.08 -4.94 21.83
N VAL A 295 8.47 -6.12 22.03
CA VAL A 295 9.02 -7.41 21.59
C VAL A 295 9.17 -7.45 20.06
N GLU A 296 8.19 -6.91 19.31
CA GLU A 296 8.32 -6.74 17.85
C GLU A 296 9.49 -5.82 17.45
N HIS A 297 9.78 -4.79 18.24
CA HIS A 297 10.88 -3.85 17.98
C HIS A 297 12.25 -4.46 18.32
N GLU A 298 12.37 -5.16 19.44
CA GLU A 298 13.62 -5.75 19.93
C GLU A 298 14.05 -6.99 19.15
N GLN A 299 13.12 -7.85 18.72
CA GLN A 299 13.46 -9.05 17.95
C GLN A 299 13.96 -8.73 16.53
N HIS A 300 13.56 -7.58 15.96
CA HIS A 300 13.85 -7.25 14.56
C HIS A 300 14.19 -5.75 14.36
N PRO A 301 15.40 -5.31 14.79
CA PRO A 301 15.88 -3.95 14.59
C PRO A 301 16.24 -3.70 13.12
N ILE A 302 15.22 -3.50 12.27
CA ILE A 302 15.41 -3.20 10.86
C ILE A 302 15.86 -1.75 10.73
N ARG A 303 17.17 -1.59 10.61
CA ARG A 303 17.80 -0.39 10.06
C ARG A 303 17.34 -0.22 8.62
N HIS A 304 16.20 0.44 8.43
CA HIS A 304 15.86 1.08 7.17
C HIS A 304 16.98 2.05 6.80
N HIS A 305 17.92 1.60 5.97
CA HIS A 305 18.81 2.51 5.27
C HIS A 305 17.95 3.24 4.24
N HIS A 306 17.29 4.31 4.67
CA HIS A 306 16.50 5.19 3.82
C HIS A 306 17.32 5.64 2.60
N VAL A 307 18.63 5.85 2.80
CA VAL A 307 19.63 6.09 1.76
C VAL A 307 19.67 4.99 0.70
N VAL A 308 19.63 3.70 1.06
CA VAL A 308 19.68 2.59 0.08
C VAL A 308 18.45 2.60 -0.83
N TRP A 309 17.25 2.84 -0.29
CA TRP A 309 16.04 2.97 -1.10
C TRP A 309 16.11 4.18 -2.05
N CYS A 310 16.51 5.34 -1.54
CA CYS A 310 16.65 6.55 -2.35
C CYS A 310 17.73 6.39 -3.43
N VAL A 311 18.91 5.86 -3.10
CA VAL A 311 20.01 5.60 -4.06
C VAL A 311 19.59 4.57 -5.10
N THR A 312 18.88 3.50 -4.72
CA THR A 312 18.36 2.50 -5.67
C THR A 312 17.35 3.12 -6.63
N ALA A 313 16.40 3.92 -6.12
CA ALA A 313 15.43 4.63 -6.95
C ALA A 313 16.12 5.59 -7.92
N LEU A 314 17.03 6.44 -7.43
CA LEU A 314 17.80 7.38 -8.26
C LEU A 314 18.68 6.69 -9.30
N SER A 315 19.31 5.57 -8.96
CA SER A 315 20.16 4.80 -9.87
C SER A 315 19.35 4.15 -10.99
N LEU A 316 18.18 3.56 -10.67
CA LEU A 316 17.26 3.02 -11.68
C LEU A 316 16.67 4.15 -12.54
N SER A 317 16.32 5.30 -11.96
CA SER A 317 15.87 6.45 -12.72
C SER A 317 16.93 6.95 -13.69
N ALA A 318 18.18 7.13 -13.24
CA ALA A 318 19.28 7.51 -14.10
C ALA A 318 19.50 6.48 -15.21
N LEU A 319 19.52 5.18 -14.88
CA LEU A 319 19.69 4.10 -15.85
C LEU A 319 18.61 4.11 -16.95
N PHE A 320 17.33 4.13 -16.58
CA PHE A 320 16.26 4.08 -17.59
C PHE A 320 16.18 5.36 -18.43
N TRP A 321 16.42 6.53 -17.84
CA TRP A 321 16.50 7.79 -18.60
C TRP A 321 17.69 7.80 -19.56
N VAL A 322 18.88 7.34 -19.14
CA VAL A 322 20.03 7.20 -20.03
C VAL A 322 19.71 6.21 -21.16
N LEU A 323 19.18 5.02 -20.85
CA LEU A 323 18.81 4.01 -21.87
C LEU A 323 17.78 4.52 -22.87
N ALA A 324 16.82 5.35 -22.46
CA ALA A 324 15.79 5.91 -23.35
C ALA A 324 16.36 6.88 -24.40
N PHE A 325 17.49 7.55 -24.10
CA PHE A 325 18.11 8.55 -25.00
C PHE A 325 19.45 8.12 -25.59
N CYS A 326 20.06 7.01 -25.14
CA CYS A 326 21.36 6.50 -25.64
C CYS A 326 21.32 5.75 -26.98
N GLY A 327 20.29 5.97 -27.82
CA GLY A 327 20.36 5.67 -29.25
C GLY A 327 20.42 4.19 -29.63
N PHE A 328 19.31 3.46 -29.46
CA PHE A 328 19.03 2.29 -30.29
C PHE A 328 18.12 2.71 -31.45
N ASP A 329 18.72 2.91 -32.62
CA ASP A 329 17.99 3.24 -33.84
C ASP A 329 16.94 2.17 -34.15
N ASN A 330 15.69 2.64 -34.30
CA ASN A 330 14.49 1.87 -34.68
C ASN A 330 13.89 0.97 -33.59
N TYR A 331 12.72 1.41 -33.08
CA TYR A 331 11.64 0.64 -32.42
C TYR A 331 11.60 0.37 -30.89
N PRO A 332 12.67 0.33 -30.06
CA PRO A 332 12.49 0.09 -28.61
C PRO A 332 12.13 1.35 -27.79
N SER A 333 12.22 2.56 -28.37
CA SER A 333 12.19 3.82 -27.61
C SER A 333 10.86 4.11 -26.90
N SER A 334 9.70 3.81 -27.51
CA SER A 334 8.38 4.05 -26.89
C SER A 334 8.22 3.25 -25.57
N ARG A 335 8.74 2.02 -25.54
CA ARG A 335 8.74 1.13 -24.36
C ARG A 335 9.66 1.65 -23.24
N LEU A 336 10.84 2.15 -23.60
CA LEU A 336 11.78 2.76 -22.65
C LEU A 336 11.26 4.10 -22.11
N LEU A 337 10.58 4.90 -22.94
CA LEU A 337 9.93 6.13 -22.48
C LEU A 337 8.74 5.85 -21.57
N ALA A 338 7.97 4.78 -21.83
CA ALA A 338 6.92 4.32 -20.91
C ALA A 338 7.47 3.99 -19.51
N LEU A 339 8.63 3.31 -19.44
CA LEU A 339 9.36 3.07 -18.19
C LEU A 339 9.77 4.38 -17.50
N CYS A 340 10.27 5.37 -18.25
CA CYS A 340 10.67 6.66 -17.71
C CYS A 340 9.49 7.46 -17.12
N PHE A 341 8.31 7.38 -17.74
CA PHE A 341 7.13 8.16 -17.34
C PHE A 341 6.23 7.45 -16.29
N GLY A 342 6.30 6.12 -16.20
CA GLY A 342 5.53 5.31 -15.24
C GLY A 342 5.59 5.78 -13.78
N PRO A 343 6.79 6.05 -13.21
CA PRO A 343 6.93 6.54 -11.85
C PRO A 343 6.16 7.81 -11.52
N PHE A 344 5.98 8.74 -12.47
CA PHE A 344 5.20 9.97 -12.22
C PHE A 344 3.71 9.66 -12.03
N GLY A 345 3.15 8.75 -12.86
CA GLY A 345 1.78 8.29 -12.70
C GLY A 345 1.59 7.53 -11.39
N ALA A 346 2.55 6.69 -11.02
CA ALA A 346 2.56 5.94 -9.77
C ALA A 346 2.62 6.84 -8.53
N LEU A 347 3.48 7.85 -8.53
CA LEU A 347 3.63 8.82 -7.45
C LEU A 347 2.39 9.70 -7.31
N LEU A 348 1.79 10.15 -8.43
CA LEU A 348 0.54 10.92 -8.39
C LEU A 348 -0.61 10.06 -7.83
N ARG A 349 -0.78 8.81 -8.30
CA ARG A 349 -1.78 7.88 -7.75
C ARG A 349 -1.53 7.59 -6.27
N TRP A 350 -0.29 7.39 -5.85
CA TRP A 350 0.07 7.21 -4.44
C TRP A 350 -0.30 8.44 -3.60
N TYR A 351 0.08 9.64 -4.03
CA TYR A 351 -0.23 10.89 -3.35
C TYR A 351 -1.74 11.10 -3.19
N LEU A 352 -2.52 10.88 -4.26
CA LEU A 352 -3.97 10.96 -4.22
C LEU A 352 -4.57 9.90 -3.27
N SER A 353 -4.03 8.67 -3.24
CA SER A 353 -4.49 7.61 -2.35
C SER A 353 -4.38 7.93 -0.86
N LEU A 354 -3.49 8.85 -0.44
CA LEU A 354 -3.39 9.29 0.95
C LEU A 354 -4.75 9.85 1.46
N TYR A 355 -5.48 10.54 0.59
CA TYR A 355 -6.79 11.12 0.88
C TYR A 355 -7.95 10.09 0.92
N ASN A 356 -7.76 8.85 0.44
CA ASN A 356 -8.77 7.79 0.63
C ASN A 356 -8.94 7.39 2.12
N SER A 357 -7.99 7.75 2.99
CA SER A 357 -8.07 7.51 4.44
C SER A 357 -9.22 8.26 5.13
N THR A 358 -9.72 9.35 4.51
CA THR A 358 -10.77 10.21 5.05
C THR A 358 -12.11 9.45 5.20
N PRO A 359 -12.88 9.64 6.29
CA PRO A 359 -14.12 8.87 6.55
C PRO A 359 -15.16 8.88 5.43
N ARG A 360 -15.23 9.97 4.64
CA ARG A 360 -16.13 10.07 3.47
C ARG A 360 -15.75 9.07 2.36
N CYS A 361 -14.46 8.84 2.13
CA CYS A 361 -13.95 7.94 1.09
C CYS A 361 -14.08 6.44 1.45
N LYS A 362 -14.28 6.10 2.74
CA LYS A 362 -14.43 4.70 3.19
C LYS A 362 -15.67 3.97 2.64
N ARG A 363 -16.63 4.69 2.03
CA ARG A 363 -17.83 4.14 1.36
C ARG A 363 -17.77 4.18 -0.17
N PHE A 364 -16.75 4.85 -0.71
CA PHE A 364 -16.48 5.05 -2.14
C PHE A 364 -15.05 5.61 -2.27
N PRO A 365 -14.06 4.80 -2.66
CA PRO A 365 -12.66 5.22 -2.86
C PRO A 365 -12.49 6.25 -3.99
N LEU A 366 -12.81 7.50 -3.70
CA LEU A 366 -12.86 8.60 -4.67
C LEU A 366 -11.50 8.86 -5.31
N PHE A 367 -10.40 8.73 -4.56
CA PHE A 367 -9.05 8.96 -5.06
C PHE A 367 -8.41 7.73 -5.73
N THR A 368 -9.19 6.67 -5.94
CA THR A 368 -8.90 5.58 -6.89
C THR A 368 -9.79 5.70 -8.13
N PHE A 369 -11.08 6.03 -7.93
CA PHE A 369 -12.04 6.27 -9.00
C PHE A 369 -11.64 7.45 -9.91
N ALA A 370 -11.33 8.61 -9.34
CA ALA A 370 -11.09 9.82 -10.12
C ALA A 370 -9.82 9.72 -10.99
N PRO A 371 -8.67 9.17 -10.51
CA PRO A 371 -7.52 8.91 -11.37
C PRO A 371 -7.80 7.92 -12.49
N ASN A 372 -8.57 6.86 -12.24
CA ASN A 372 -8.96 5.89 -13.27
C ASN A 372 -9.75 6.59 -14.39
N VAL A 373 -10.85 7.28 -14.06
CA VAL A 373 -11.69 7.99 -15.05
C VAL A 373 -10.90 9.07 -15.78
N ALA A 374 -10.11 9.88 -15.07
CA ALA A 374 -9.31 10.94 -15.70
C ALA A 374 -8.27 10.36 -16.67
N ALA A 375 -7.61 9.26 -16.30
CA ALA A 375 -6.65 8.60 -17.17
C ALA A 375 -7.31 7.95 -18.40
N SER A 376 -8.51 7.39 -18.28
CA SER A 376 -9.29 6.88 -19.42
C SER A 376 -9.63 7.99 -20.41
N CYS A 377 -10.21 9.11 -19.93
CA CYS A 377 -10.54 10.26 -20.77
C CYS A 377 -9.31 10.85 -21.48
N LEU A 378 -8.17 10.96 -20.76
CA LEU A 378 -6.92 11.43 -21.34
C LEU A 378 -6.32 10.42 -22.34
N SER A 379 -6.52 9.12 -22.14
CA SER A 379 -6.08 8.10 -23.10
C SER A 379 -6.89 8.18 -24.40
N CYS A 380 -8.20 8.43 -24.32
CA CYS A 380 -9.04 8.72 -25.49
C CYS A 380 -8.57 9.98 -26.24
N ALA A 381 -8.20 11.03 -25.52
CA ALA A 381 -7.66 12.25 -26.14
C ALA A 381 -6.30 12.00 -26.83
N VAL A 382 -5.44 11.17 -26.25
CA VAL A 382 -4.18 10.75 -26.90
C VAL A 382 -4.45 9.91 -28.15
N GLU A 383 -5.41 8.98 -28.11
CA GLU A 383 -5.81 8.16 -29.27
C GLU A 383 -6.32 9.00 -30.46
N ILE A 384 -7.14 10.02 -30.17
CA ILE A 384 -7.60 11.00 -31.16
C ILE A 384 -6.41 11.75 -31.78
N VAL A 385 -5.46 12.24 -30.97
CA VAL A 385 -4.26 12.91 -31.49
C VAL A 385 -3.41 11.95 -32.33
N GLY A 386 -3.32 10.67 -31.95
CA GLY A 386 -2.63 9.65 -32.73
C GLY A 386 -3.27 9.42 -34.10
N SER A 387 -4.60 9.39 -34.14
CA SER A 387 -5.40 9.24 -35.36
C SER A 387 -5.18 10.39 -36.35
N ILE A 388 -5.15 11.63 -35.86
CA ILE A 388 -4.86 12.83 -36.67
C ILE A 388 -3.42 12.80 -37.19
N VAL A 389 -2.44 12.55 -36.31
CA VAL A 389 -1.01 12.60 -36.68
C VAL A 389 -0.60 11.47 -37.64
N TYR A 390 -1.31 10.34 -37.62
CA TYR A 390 -1.11 9.23 -38.56
C TYR A 390 -1.42 9.61 -40.01
N GLN A 391 -2.45 10.44 -40.25
CA GLN A 391 -2.81 10.90 -41.60
C GLN A 391 -1.85 11.98 -42.14
N ASP A 392 -1.27 12.80 -41.26
CA ASP A 392 -0.42 13.93 -41.64
C ASP A 392 0.96 13.50 -42.17
N SER A 393 1.70 12.68 -41.40
CA SER A 393 3.06 12.28 -41.81
C SER A 393 3.63 11.09 -41.03
N ALA A 394 4.23 10.13 -41.75
CA ALA A 394 4.89 8.97 -41.15
C ALA A 394 6.06 9.34 -40.19
N SER A 395 6.72 10.48 -40.41
CA SER A 395 7.74 11.02 -39.50
C SER A 395 7.11 11.59 -38.22
N ALA A 396 6.01 12.33 -38.33
CA ALA A 396 5.26 12.86 -37.18
C ALA A 396 4.67 11.72 -36.33
N TYR A 397 4.09 10.70 -36.97
CA TYR A 397 3.55 9.51 -36.30
C TYR A 397 4.61 8.76 -35.49
N ARG A 398 5.84 8.60 -35.99
CA ARG A 398 6.95 8.01 -35.20
C ARG A 398 7.26 8.78 -33.92
N HIS A 399 7.19 10.11 -33.95
CA HIS A 399 7.36 10.94 -32.74
C HIS A 399 6.17 10.80 -31.78
N PHE A 400 4.95 10.70 -32.31
CA PHE A 400 3.75 10.45 -31.51
C PHE A 400 3.77 9.07 -30.83
N VAL A 401 4.14 8.00 -31.54
CA VAL A 401 4.28 6.64 -30.97
C VAL A 401 5.29 6.63 -29.82
N MET A 402 6.39 7.38 -29.96
CA MET A 402 7.37 7.51 -28.89
C MET A 402 6.84 8.29 -27.67
N TRP A 403 6.42 9.54 -27.86
CA TRP A 403 6.04 10.45 -26.77
C TRP A 403 4.60 10.26 -26.28
N GLY A 404 3.63 10.28 -27.19
CA GLY A 404 2.20 10.16 -26.90
C GLY A 404 1.82 8.75 -26.46
N GLN A 405 2.03 7.76 -27.33
CA GLN A 405 1.65 6.37 -27.03
C GLN A 405 2.55 5.77 -25.93
N GLY A 406 3.88 5.84 -26.08
CA GLY A 406 4.84 5.31 -25.13
C GLY A 406 4.87 6.06 -23.79
N GLY A 407 5.37 7.29 -23.80
CA GLY A 407 5.55 8.10 -22.58
C GLY A 407 4.23 8.44 -21.86
N VAL A 408 3.28 9.06 -22.57
CA VAL A 408 2.04 9.56 -21.94
C VAL A 408 1.03 8.43 -21.70
N MET A 409 0.59 7.70 -22.73
CA MET A 409 -0.51 6.75 -22.61
C MET A 409 -0.11 5.49 -21.85
N VAL A 410 0.91 4.76 -22.32
CA VAL A 410 1.37 3.55 -21.63
C VAL A 410 2.06 3.94 -20.32
N GLY A 411 3.08 4.80 -20.35
CA GLY A 411 3.85 5.20 -19.18
C GLY A 411 3.00 5.87 -18.09
N PHE A 412 2.69 7.15 -18.28
CA PHE A 412 2.05 7.99 -17.26
C PHE A 412 0.60 7.59 -16.96
N LEU A 413 -0.31 7.64 -17.95
CA LEU A 413 -1.74 7.39 -17.77
C LEU A 413 -2.02 5.93 -17.37
N GLY A 414 -1.33 4.98 -18.01
CA GLY A 414 -1.38 3.58 -17.64
C GLY A 414 -0.89 3.28 -16.22
N SER A 415 -0.03 4.13 -15.63
CA SER A 415 0.44 4.01 -14.23
C SER A 415 -0.37 4.82 -13.22
N LEU A 416 -1.03 5.88 -13.69
CA LEU A 416 -1.96 6.72 -12.94
C LEU A 416 -3.29 6.00 -12.69
N SER A 417 -3.75 5.21 -13.67
CA SER A 417 -4.88 4.29 -13.54
C SER A 417 -4.44 2.94 -12.96
N THR A 418 -5.36 2.16 -12.41
CA THR A 418 -5.06 0.80 -11.94
C THR A 418 -6.31 -0.08 -11.79
N VAL A 419 -6.19 -1.36 -12.16
CA VAL A 419 -7.20 -2.39 -11.87
C VAL A 419 -6.92 -3.05 -10.52
N SER A 420 -5.65 -3.30 -10.17
CA SER A 420 -5.31 -4.07 -8.96
C SER A 420 -5.76 -3.39 -7.65
N THR A 421 -5.57 -2.07 -7.51
CA THR A 421 -6.09 -1.35 -6.33
C THR A 421 -7.62 -1.31 -6.35
N TRP A 422 -8.22 -1.09 -7.53
CA TRP A 422 -9.67 -1.04 -7.70
C TRP A 422 -10.37 -2.34 -7.29
N VAL A 423 -9.89 -3.51 -7.75
CA VAL A 423 -10.47 -4.81 -7.33
C VAL A 423 -10.20 -5.13 -5.86
N ASN A 424 -9.04 -4.75 -5.31
CA ASN A 424 -8.73 -4.96 -3.89
C ASN A 424 -9.62 -4.11 -2.97
N GLU A 425 -9.91 -2.87 -3.36
CA GLU A 425 -10.85 -1.99 -2.65
C GLU A 425 -12.29 -2.48 -2.80
N LEU A 426 -12.69 -2.95 -3.98
CA LEU A 426 -13.99 -3.57 -4.27
C LEU A 426 -14.21 -4.81 -3.39
N ASP A 427 -13.19 -5.66 -3.27
CA ASP A 427 -13.19 -6.85 -2.44
C ASP A 427 -13.33 -6.51 -0.95
N GLY A 428 -12.52 -5.58 -0.44
CA GLY A 428 -12.59 -5.10 0.95
C GLY A 428 -13.88 -4.34 1.30
N LEU A 429 -14.61 -3.82 0.31
CA LEU A 429 -15.98 -3.29 0.47
C LEU A 429 -17.02 -4.42 0.49
N SER A 430 -16.84 -5.47 -0.31
CA SER A 430 -17.78 -6.59 -0.42
C SER A 430 -17.96 -7.30 0.93
N SER A 431 -16.86 -7.50 1.67
CA SER A 431 -16.87 -8.11 3.01
C SER A 431 -17.52 -7.25 4.10
N LYS A 432 -17.79 -5.96 3.83
CA LYS A 432 -18.43 -5.04 4.79
C LYS A 432 -19.90 -4.83 4.50
N ARG A 433 -20.24 -4.50 3.25
CA ARG A 433 -21.62 -4.44 2.74
C ARG A 433 -21.59 -4.44 1.22
N LEU A 434 -22.10 -5.53 0.65
CA LEU A 434 -22.16 -5.83 -0.77
C LEU A 434 -22.67 -4.67 -1.65
N PHE A 435 -23.67 -3.91 -1.19
CA PHE A 435 -24.20 -2.74 -1.90
C PHE A 435 -23.15 -1.64 -2.18
N TRP A 436 -22.22 -1.36 -1.24
CA TRP A 436 -21.17 -0.37 -1.49
C TRP A 436 -20.19 -0.83 -2.56
N ALA A 437 -19.89 -2.14 -2.58
CA ALA A 437 -19.02 -2.75 -3.57
C ALA A 437 -19.64 -2.64 -4.97
N TYR A 438 -20.85 -3.15 -5.19
CA TYR A 438 -21.53 -3.03 -6.49
C TYR A 438 -21.64 -1.58 -6.96
N ARG A 439 -22.03 -0.65 -6.09
CA ARG A 439 -22.12 0.78 -6.45
C ARG A 439 -20.76 1.34 -6.87
N TYR A 440 -19.68 1.00 -6.17
CA TYR A 440 -18.33 1.47 -6.50
C TYR A 440 -17.80 0.86 -7.82
N GLY A 441 -17.88 -0.46 -7.95
CA GLY A 441 -17.43 -1.18 -9.15
C GLY A 441 -18.20 -0.75 -10.40
N LEU A 442 -19.53 -0.77 -10.33
CA LEU A 442 -20.39 -0.42 -11.46
C LEU A 442 -20.26 1.06 -11.85
N ALA A 443 -20.18 1.99 -10.89
CA ALA A 443 -19.96 3.40 -11.20
C ALA A 443 -18.58 3.63 -11.84
N SER A 444 -17.54 2.91 -11.41
CA SER A 444 -16.20 3.03 -11.99
C SER A 444 -16.19 2.65 -13.47
N VAL A 445 -16.81 1.51 -13.83
CA VAL A 445 -16.89 1.04 -15.21
C VAL A 445 -17.86 1.89 -16.04
N ILE A 446 -19.10 2.09 -15.59
CA ILE A 446 -20.11 2.81 -16.39
C ILE A 446 -19.71 4.27 -16.63
N ILE A 447 -19.22 4.99 -15.61
CA ILE A 447 -18.90 6.42 -15.78
C ILE A 447 -17.66 6.61 -16.68
N SER A 448 -16.64 5.76 -16.51
CA SER A 448 -15.47 5.77 -17.42
C SER A 448 -15.90 5.44 -18.84
N GLN A 449 -16.66 4.35 -19.01
CA GLN A 449 -17.08 3.88 -20.33
C GLN A 449 -17.94 4.90 -21.08
N LEU A 450 -18.90 5.54 -20.40
CA LEU A 450 -19.74 6.59 -20.98
C LEU A 450 -18.93 7.83 -21.35
N ALA A 451 -17.95 8.22 -20.52
CA ALA A 451 -17.09 9.36 -20.82
C ALA A 451 -16.17 9.07 -22.03
N SER A 452 -15.55 7.89 -22.07
CA SER A 452 -14.68 7.45 -23.16
C SER A 452 -15.44 7.27 -24.49
N VAL A 453 -16.64 6.66 -24.46
CA VAL A 453 -17.53 6.56 -25.64
C VAL A 453 -18.03 7.93 -26.08
N PHE A 454 -18.31 8.86 -25.16
CA PHE A 454 -18.68 10.22 -25.52
C PHE A 454 -17.51 10.96 -26.20
N ILE A 455 -16.29 10.89 -25.65
CA ILE A 455 -15.10 11.55 -26.22
C ILE A 455 -14.79 11.00 -27.62
N LEU A 456 -14.68 9.67 -27.75
CA LEU A 456 -14.35 9.04 -29.03
C LEU A 456 -15.50 9.16 -30.04
N GLY A 457 -16.76 8.99 -29.61
CA GLY A 457 -17.93 9.06 -30.48
C GLY A 457 -18.24 10.49 -30.98
N MET A 458 -17.94 11.53 -30.18
CA MET A 458 -17.99 12.91 -30.66
C MET A 458 -16.92 13.17 -31.72
N TYR A 459 -15.74 12.55 -31.61
CA TYR A 459 -14.72 12.64 -32.65
C TYR A 459 -15.08 11.82 -33.90
N ASP A 460 -15.58 10.59 -33.75
CA ASP A 460 -16.02 9.73 -34.86
C ASP A 460 -17.18 10.36 -35.67
N ALA A 461 -18.11 11.04 -34.99
CA ALA A 461 -19.29 11.64 -35.64
C ALA A 461 -19.04 13.02 -36.28
N TYR A 462 -18.03 13.77 -35.85
CA TYR A 462 -17.79 15.16 -36.29
C TYR A 462 -16.35 15.45 -36.75
N GLY A 463 -15.43 14.50 -36.61
CA GLY A 463 -14.03 14.62 -37.02
C GLY A 463 -13.84 14.50 -38.53
N SER A 464 -12.72 15.03 -39.00
CA SER A 464 -12.28 14.93 -40.40
C SER A 464 -11.66 13.57 -40.74
N ASP A 465 -11.02 12.94 -39.75
CA ASP A 465 -10.12 11.80 -39.96
C ASP A 465 -10.56 10.60 -39.12
N PRO A 466 -10.61 9.38 -39.69
CA PRO A 466 -11.09 8.20 -38.99
C PRO A 466 -10.20 7.83 -37.80
N LEU A 467 -10.81 7.30 -36.74
CA LEU A 467 -10.08 6.70 -35.63
C LEU A 467 -9.25 5.50 -36.11
N ILE A 468 -8.05 5.35 -35.53
CA ILE A 468 -7.27 4.11 -35.64
C ILE A 468 -7.94 3.07 -34.72
N GLY A 469 -8.07 1.82 -35.20
CA GLY A 469 -8.80 0.73 -34.54
C GLY A 469 -7.92 -0.36 -33.96
#